data_AF-W4L975-F1
#
_entry.id   AF-W4L975-F1
#
_cell.length_a   1.000
_cell.length_b   1.000
_cell.length_c   1.000
_cell.angle_alpha   90.00
_cell.angle_beta   90.00
_cell.angle_gamma   90.00
#
_symmetry.space_group_name_H-M   'P 1'
#
loop_
_entity.id
_entity.type
_entity.pdbx_description
1 polymer ?
#
loop_
_entity_poly.entity_id
_entity_poly.type
_entity_poly.pdbx_seq_one_letter_code
_entity_poly.pdbx_strand_id
1 'polypeptide(L)'
;MLITIAVMIALRPVSAAIAAVGSGAAAVMFLTTLSFLFSTPGWEPSLGGFPALSVVPGQFLLKDVVLLGAAIWSLGEARQQVAQMRE
;
A
#
# COMPACT_ATOMS: atom_id res chain seq x y z
N MET A 1 4.80 11.40 7.06
CA MET A 1 5.33 10.19 6.38
C MET A 1 4.62 9.90 5.06
N LEU A 2 3.27 9.83 5.03
CA LEU A 2 2.49 9.58 3.80
C LEU A 2 2.84 10.51 2.63
N ILE A 3 2.89 11.82 2.90
CA ILE A 3 3.22 12.83 1.87
C ILE A 3 4.63 12.60 1.32
N THR A 4 5.60 12.29 2.18
CA THR A 4 6.97 12.00 1.77
C THR A 4 7.02 10.79 0.84
N ILE A 5 6.34 9.70 1.19
CA ILE A 5 6.25 8.49 0.37
C ILE A 5 5.58 8.79 -0.97
N ALA A 6 4.47 9.54 -0.97
CA ALA A 6 3.77 9.95 -2.18
C ALA A 6 4.65 10.80 -3.10
N VAL A 7 5.41 11.74 -2.54
CA VAL A 7 6.38 12.54 -3.29
C VAL A 7 7.48 11.66 -3.88
N MET A 8 8.01 10.69 -3.13
CA MET A 8 9.02 9.75 -3.64
C MET A 8 8.50 8.96 -4.84
N ILE A 9 7.25 8.47 -4.77
CA ILE A 9 6.60 7.76 -5.89
C ILE A 9 6.38 8.72 -7.08
N ALA A 10 5.90 9.94 -6.83
CA ALA A 10 5.65 10.94 -7.86
C ALA A 10 6.93 11.42 -8.59
N LEU A 11 8.10 11.28 -7.95
CA LEU A 11 9.41 11.61 -8.53
C LEU A 11 9.93 10.55 -9.52
N ARG A 12 9.11 9.54 -9.91
CA ARG A 12 9.46 8.54 -10.94
C ARG A 12 10.09 9.10 -12.22
N PRO A 13 9.59 10.19 -12.86
CA PRO A 13 10.22 10.72 -14.08
C PRO A 13 11.62 11.30 -13.85
N VAL A 14 11.96 11.70 -12.62
CA VAL A 14 13.27 12.24 -12.26
C VAL A 14 14.22 11.12 -11.84
N SER A 15 13.75 10.18 -11.02
CA SER A 15 14.53 9.03 -10.58
C SER A 15 13.62 7.83 -10.30
N ALA A 16 13.72 6.83 -11.18
CA ALA A 16 13.03 5.56 -10.99
C ALA A 16 13.50 4.83 -9.70
N ALA A 17 14.74 5.05 -9.27
CA ALA A 17 15.25 4.47 -8.02
C ALA A 17 14.54 5.06 -6.78
N ILE A 18 14.35 6.39 -6.73
CA ILE A 18 13.60 7.04 -5.64
C ILE A 18 12.15 6.54 -5.60
N ALA A 19 11.52 6.44 -6.77
CA ALA A 19 10.16 5.91 -6.87
C ALA A 19 10.05 4.44 -6.44
N ALA A 20 11.05 3.61 -6.73
CA ALA A 20 11.10 2.24 -6.24
C ALA A 20 11.18 2.19 -4.70
N VAL A 21 12.03 3.01 -4.08
CA VAL A 21 12.11 3.09 -2.61
C VAL A 21 10.79 3.57 -2.02
N GLY A 22 10.18 4.62 -2.59
CA GLY A 22 8.88 5.12 -2.15
C GLY A 22 7.78 4.07 -2.26
N SER A 23 7.72 3.35 -3.39
CA SER A 23 6.73 2.29 -3.61
C SER A 23 6.90 1.12 -2.64
N GLY A 24 8.16 0.74 -2.33
CA GLY A 24 8.46 -0.27 -1.32
C GLY A 24 8.03 0.16 0.09
N ALA A 25 8.34 1.41 0.47
CA ALA A 25 7.92 1.96 1.75
C ALA A 25 6.39 2.04 1.89
N ALA A 26 5.68 2.40 0.81
CA ALA A 26 4.22 2.40 0.77
C ALA A 26 3.66 0.99 1.00
N ALA A 27 4.22 -0.03 0.35
CA ALA A 27 3.77 -1.41 0.50
C ALA A 27 3.92 -1.92 1.95
N VAL A 28 5.07 -1.67 2.59
CA VAL A 28 5.30 -2.04 4.00
C VAL A 28 4.30 -1.35 4.93
N MET A 29 4.02 -0.07 4.68
CA MET A 29 3.07 0.70 5.48
C MET A 29 1.64 0.16 5.33
N PHE A 30 1.15 -0.08 4.10
CA PHE A 30 -0.19 -0.63 3.89
C PHE A 30 -0.33 -2.06 4.44
N LEU A 31 0.70 -2.89 4.33
CA LEU A 31 0.73 -4.20 4.98
C LEU A 31 0.62 -4.10 6.50
N THR A 32 1.33 -3.13 7.09
CA THR A 32 1.25 -2.86 8.53
C THR A 32 -0.16 -2.45 8.92
N THR A 33 -0.81 -1.56 8.16
CA THR A 33 -2.18 -1.13 8.44
C THR A 33 -3.19 -2.26 8.23
N LEU A 34 -3.04 -3.06 7.17
CA LEU A 34 -3.89 -4.24 6.91
C LEU A 34 -3.75 -5.34 7.97
N SER A 35 -2.62 -5.41 8.67
CA SER A 35 -2.46 -6.35 9.80
C SER A 35 -3.51 -6.13 10.90
N PHE A 36 -4.05 -4.91 11.04
CA PHE A 36 -5.13 -4.60 11.99
C PHE A 36 -6.42 -5.32 11.69
N LEU A 37 -6.66 -5.74 10.45
CA LEU A 37 -7.82 -6.55 10.09
C LEU A 37 -7.84 -7.90 10.83
N PHE A 38 -6.65 -8.42 11.18
CA PHE A 38 -6.47 -9.69 11.86
C PHE A 38 -6.18 -9.53 13.36
N SER A 39 -5.53 -8.44 13.76
CA SER A 39 -5.14 -8.21 15.16
C SER A 39 -6.15 -7.41 15.98
N THR A 40 -7.08 -6.68 15.33
CA THR A 40 -8.15 -5.95 16.01
C THR A 40 -9.53 -6.50 15.64
N PRO A 41 -10.55 -6.36 16.52
CA PRO A 41 -11.93 -6.73 16.19
C PRO A 41 -12.50 -5.76 15.14
N GLY A 42 -12.20 -6.01 13.86
CA GLY A 42 -12.72 -5.27 12.71
C GLY A 42 -13.96 -5.89 12.05
N TRP A 43 -14.43 -7.01 12.62
CA TRP A 43 -15.56 -7.78 12.12
C TRP A 43 -16.83 -7.37 12.83
N GLU A 44 -17.92 -7.17 12.08
CA GLU A 44 -19.21 -6.76 12.59
C GLU A 44 -19.95 -7.95 13.20
N PRO A 45 -20.05 -8.07 14.54
CA PRO A 45 -20.63 -9.25 15.18
C PRO A 45 -22.14 -9.37 14.90
N SER A 46 -22.83 -8.24 14.71
CA SER A 46 -24.27 -8.23 14.41
C SER A 46 -24.63 -8.83 13.05
N LEU A 47 -23.65 -8.94 12.14
CA LEU A 47 -23.80 -9.50 10.79
C LEU A 47 -23.24 -10.93 10.68
N GLY A 48 -22.97 -11.60 11.81
CA GLY A 48 -22.42 -12.96 11.85
C GLY A 48 -20.90 -13.04 11.97
N GLY A 49 -20.21 -11.91 12.21
CA GLY A 49 -18.76 -11.87 12.35
C GLY A 49 -18.04 -11.95 11.01
N PHE A 50 -16.88 -12.61 10.95
CA PHE A 50 -16.09 -12.71 9.72
C PHE A 50 -16.91 -13.35 8.57
N PRO A 51 -16.93 -12.76 7.35
CA PRO A 51 -16.12 -11.66 6.84
C PRO A 51 -16.82 -10.28 6.82
N ALA A 52 -17.90 -10.08 7.59
CA ALA A 52 -18.62 -8.80 7.62
C ALA A 52 -17.75 -7.70 8.25
N LEU A 53 -17.46 -6.63 7.51
CA LEU A 53 -16.61 -5.54 7.96
C LEU A 53 -17.42 -4.48 8.71
N SER A 54 -16.96 -4.09 9.90
CA SER A 54 -17.51 -2.95 10.63
C SER A 54 -17.20 -1.63 9.89
N VAL A 55 -18.02 -0.60 10.07
CA VAL A 55 -17.80 0.72 9.44
C VAL A 55 -16.42 1.29 9.82
N VAL A 56 -16.05 1.17 11.10
CA VAL A 56 -14.71 1.47 11.60
C VAL A 56 -14.28 0.34 12.54
N PRO A 57 -13.11 -0.29 12.34
CA PRO A 57 -12.09 -0.01 11.33
C PRO A 57 -12.23 -0.78 10.00
N GLY A 58 -13.09 -1.81 9.91
CA GLY A 58 -13.08 -2.79 8.81
C GLY A 58 -13.18 -2.19 7.41
N GLN A 59 -14.21 -1.39 7.14
CA GLN A 59 -14.43 -0.78 5.82
C GLN A 59 -13.38 0.27 5.46
N PHE A 60 -12.83 0.98 6.46
CA PHE A 60 -11.77 1.97 6.24
C PHE A 60 -10.47 1.33 5.73
N LEU A 61 -10.17 0.10 6.16
CA LEU A 61 -8.97 -0.64 5.76
C LEU A 61 -9.05 -1.19 4.34
N LEU A 62 -10.25 -1.30 3.76
CA LEU A 62 -10.43 -1.82 2.39
C LEU A 62 -9.65 -1.01 1.35
N LYS A 63 -9.55 0.31 1.56
CA LYS A 63 -8.77 1.20 0.68
C LYS A 63 -7.29 0.82 0.65
N ASP A 64 -6.75 0.32 1.77
CA ASP A 64 -5.33 0.02 1.90
C ASP A 64 -4.96 -1.24 1.11
N VAL A 65 -5.92 -2.14 0.83
CA VAL A 65 -5.76 -3.26 -0.10
C VAL A 65 -5.51 -2.76 -1.52
N VAL A 66 -6.32 -1.82 -1.99
CA VAL A 66 -6.19 -1.23 -3.32
C VAL A 66 -4.87 -0.46 -3.43
N LEU A 67 -4.54 0.32 -2.41
CA LEU A 67 -3.30 1.10 -2.39
C LEU A 67 -2.05 0.22 -2.27
N LEU A 68 -2.13 -0.94 -1.58
CA LEU A 68 -1.06 -1.94 -1.58
C LEU A 68 -0.85 -2.51 -2.98
N GLY A 69 -1.93 -2.84 -3.70
CA GLY A 69 -1.84 -3.29 -5.09
C GLY A 69 -1.16 -2.25 -5.98
N ALA A 70 -1.56 -0.99 -5.86
CA ALA A 70 -0.94 0.13 -6.59
C ALA A 70 0.55 0.31 -6.24
N ALA A 71 0.92 0.16 -4.95
CA ALA A 71 2.31 0.25 -4.51
C ALA A 71 3.18 -0.87 -5.09
N ILE A 72 2.68 -2.11 -5.12
CA ILE A 72 3.38 -3.26 -5.71
C ILE A 72 3.54 -3.08 -7.22
N TRP A 73 2.49 -2.64 -7.91
CA TRP A 73 2.53 -2.33 -9.34
C TRP A 73 3.58 -1.26 -9.65
N SER A 74 3.51 -0.12 -8.94
CA SER A 74 4.45 1.00 -9.07
C SER A 74 5.90 0.56 -8.80
N LEU A 75 6.12 -0.34 -7.83
CA LEU A 75 7.45 -0.90 -7.55
C LEU A 75 7.98 -1.73 -8.71
N GLY A 76 7.15 -2.59 -9.33
CA GLY A 76 7.54 -3.39 -10.49
C GLY A 76 7.93 -2.52 -11.67
N GLU A 77 7.09 -1.54 -11.97
CA GLU A 77 7.29 -0.51 -13.00
C GLU A 77 8.58 0.30 -12.80
N ALA A 78 8.84 0.75 -11.56
CA ALA A 78 10.05 1.49 -11.23
C ALA A 78 11.31 0.62 -11.34
N ARG A 79 11.25 -0.66 -10.96
CA ARG A 79 12.37 -1.62 -11.07
C ARG A 79 12.74 -1.91 -12.52
N GLN A 80 11.76 -2.12 -13.39
CA GLN A 80 12.01 -2.33 -14.82
C GLN A 80 12.69 -1.11 -15.44
N GLN A 81 12.23 0.09 -15.11
CA GLN A 81 12.83 1.33 -15.61
C GLN A 81 14.27 1.53 -15.11
N VAL A 82 14.56 1.19 -13.85
CA VAL A 82 15.94 1.21 -13.32
C VAL A 82 16.83 0.19 -14.05
N ALA A 83 16.31 -0.99 -14.39
CA ALA A 83 17.05 -2.00 -15.14
C ALA A 83 17.40 -1.50 -16.56
N GLN A 84 16.43 -0.91 -17.27
CA GLN A 84 16.64 -0.34 -18.60
C GLN A 84 17.63 0.83 -18.63
N MET A 85 17.72 1.62 -17.56
CA MET A 85 18.72 2.71 -17.45
C MET A 85 20.15 2.20 -17.23
N ARG A 86 20.33 0.94 -16.86
CA ARG A 86 21.63 0.32 -16.57
C ARG A 86 22.21 -0.46 -17.75
N GLU A 87 21.42 -0.69 -18.79
CA GLU A 87 21.81 -1.29 -20.07
C GLU A 87 22.23 -0.20 -21.07
#